data_AF-A0A5K1D6I4-F1
#
_entry.id   AF-A0A5K1D6I4-F1
#
_cell.length_a   1.000
_cell.length_b   1.000
_cell.length_c   1.000
_cell.angle_alpha   90.00
_cell.angle_beta   90.00
_cell.angle_gamma   90.00
#
_symmetry.space_group_name_H-M   'P 1'
#
loop_
_entity.id
_entity.type
_entity.pdbx_description
1 polymer ?
#
loop_
_entity_poly.entity_id
_entity_poly.type
_entity_poly.pdbx_seq_one_letter_code
_entity_poly.pdbx_strand_id
1 'polypeptide(L)'
;PMLSAGSVKAYDHLFDTSLKASSMTSERYKKAVLQAKEHILAGDIFQIVLSQRFERRTFADPFEVYRALRMVNPSPYMTYLQ
;
A
#
# COMPACT_ATOMS: atom_id res chain seq x y z
N PRO A 1 7.40 23.41 12.13
CA PRO A 1 7.74 22.24 12.98
C PRO A 1 7.85 20.98 12.11
N MET A 2 9.07 20.45 11.92
CA MET A 2 9.24 19.13 11.33
C MET A 2 8.64 18.10 12.30
N LEU A 3 7.70 17.30 11.84
CA LEU A 3 7.28 16.10 12.56
C LEU A 3 8.47 15.13 12.51
N SER A 4 8.90 14.60 13.65
CA SER A 4 9.95 13.57 13.70
C SER A 4 9.50 12.38 12.85
N ALA A 5 10.40 11.88 12.00
CA ALA A 5 10.17 10.63 11.27
C ALA A 5 9.81 9.54 12.29
N GLY A 6 8.58 9.03 12.21
CA GLY A 6 8.05 8.05 13.16
C GLY A 6 6.99 8.55 14.15
N SER A 7 6.50 9.78 14.04
CA SER A 7 5.40 10.28 14.91
C SER A 7 4.25 10.90 14.12
N VAL A 8 3.73 10.16 13.14
CA VAL A 8 2.32 10.35 12.77
C VAL A 8 1.53 9.63 13.83
N LYS A 9 0.84 10.35 14.72
CA LYS A 9 -0.22 9.73 15.53
C LYS A 9 -1.23 9.18 14.52
N ALA A 10 -1.23 7.86 14.34
CA ALA A 10 -2.26 7.21 13.55
C ALA A 10 -3.58 7.51 14.26
N TYR A 11 -4.44 8.28 13.62
CA TYR A 11 -5.77 8.60 14.11
C TYR A 11 -6.68 7.37 13.93
N ASP A 12 -6.27 6.23 14.48
CA ASP A 12 -6.91 4.92 14.30
C ASP A 12 -8.37 4.91 14.80
N HIS A 13 -8.72 5.89 15.63
CA HIS A 13 -10.04 6.08 16.23
C HIS A 13 -10.98 6.99 15.40
N LEU A 14 -10.47 7.67 14.35
CA LEU A 14 -11.29 8.51 13.44
C LEU A 14 -11.71 7.77 12.16
N PHE A 15 -11.24 6.55 11.95
CA PHE A 15 -11.51 5.78 10.74
C PHE A 15 -11.96 4.37 11.10
N ASP A 16 -13.10 3.93 10.56
CA ASP A 16 -13.47 2.50 10.55
C ASP A 16 -12.28 1.71 9.99
N THR A 17 -11.66 0.91 10.86
CA THR A 17 -10.28 0.39 10.75
C THR A 17 -10.17 -0.75 9.74
N SER A 18 -11.24 -1.02 8.99
CA SER A 18 -11.30 -2.16 8.08
C SER A 18 -11.05 -1.71 6.64
N LEU A 19 -9.81 -1.92 6.17
CA LEU A 19 -9.45 -1.93 4.75
C LEU A 19 -10.13 -3.14 4.08
N LYS A 20 -11.45 -3.05 3.82
CA LYS A 20 -12.28 -4.18 3.35
C LYS A 20 -12.12 -4.50 1.87
N ALA A 21 -11.77 -3.51 1.04
CA ALA A 21 -11.65 -3.70 -0.41
C ALA A 21 -10.20 -3.93 -0.81
N SER A 22 -9.73 -5.17 -0.64
CA SER A 22 -8.53 -5.67 -1.33
C SER A 22 -8.94 -6.40 -2.61
N SER A 23 -8.12 -6.32 -3.65
CA SER A 23 -8.29 -7.11 -4.87
C SER A 23 -8.18 -8.62 -4.63
N MET A 24 -7.68 -9.06 -3.47
CA MET A 24 -7.64 -10.47 -3.11
C MET A 24 -7.67 -10.69 -1.59
N THR A 25 -8.04 -11.91 -1.18
CA THR A 25 -7.97 -12.33 0.22
C THR A 25 -6.54 -12.68 0.62
N SER A 26 -6.25 -12.62 1.92
CA SER A 26 -4.95 -13.03 2.48
C SER A 26 -4.59 -14.46 2.08
N GLU A 27 -5.54 -15.40 2.16
CA GLU A 27 -5.31 -16.79 1.77
C GLU A 27 -5.00 -16.94 0.28
N ARG A 28 -5.66 -16.16 -0.58
CA ARG A 28 -5.36 -16.18 -2.02
C ARG A 28 -3.97 -15.63 -2.31
N TYR A 29 -3.53 -14.58 -1.62
CA TYR A 29 -2.17 -14.06 -1.76
C TYR A 29 -1.13 -15.08 -1.32
N LYS A 30 -1.33 -15.74 -0.17
CA LYS A 30 -0.44 -16.81 0.31
C LYS A 30 -0.35 -17.98 -0.68
N LYS A 31 -1.48 -18.39 -1.27
CA LYS A 31 -1.49 -19.42 -2.30
C LYS A 31 -0.71 -19.00 -3.55
N ALA A 32 -0.86 -17.76 -4.00
CA ALA A 32 -0.09 -17.24 -5.13
C ALA A 32 1.43 -17.22 -4.84
N VAL A 33 1.84 -16.90 -3.61
CA VAL A 33 3.25 -17.00 -3.18
C VAL A 33 3.75 -18.44 -3.26
N LEU A 34 2.98 -19.43 -2.80
CA LEU A 34 3.39 -20.84 -2.90
C LEU A 34 3.55 -21.30 -4.35
N GLN A 35 2.60 -20.94 -5.21
CA GLN A 35 2.70 -21.23 -6.66
C GLN A 35 3.92 -20.57 -7.31
N ALA A 36 4.21 -19.31 -6.96
CA ALA A 36 5.42 -18.63 -7.44
C ALA A 36 6.69 -19.39 -7.04
N LYS A 37 6.75 -19.93 -5.81
CA LYS A 37 7.90 -20.73 -5.35
C LYS A 37 8.04 -22.03 -6.14
N GLU A 38 6.94 -22.70 -6.48
CA GLU A 38 6.96 -23.90 -7.32
C GLU A 38 7.54 -23.60 -8.71
N HIS A 39 7.10 -22.51 -9.35
CA HIS A 39 7.64 -22.06 -10.62
C HIS A 39 9.13 -21.69 -10.56
N ILE A 40 9.58 -21.10 -9.44
CA ILE A 40 11.02 -20.84 -9.22
C ILE A 40 11.80 -22.15 -9.13
N LEU A 41 11.30 -23.13 -8.37
CA LEU A 41 11.96 -24.43 -8.20
C LEU A 41 11.99 -25.25 -9.50
N ALA A 42 10.93 -25.16 -10.31
CA ALA A 42 10.87 -25.79 -11.62
C ALA A 42 11.83 -25.15 -12.65
N GLY A 43 12.35 -23.95 -12.35
CA GLY A 43 13.24 -23.19 -13.24
C GLY A 43 12.51 -22.31 -14.26
N ASP A 44 11.19 -22.11 -14.10
CA ASP A 44 10.39 -21.28 -15.02
C ASP A 44 10.73 -19.79 -14.89
N ILE A 45 10.99 -19.34 -13.66
CA ILE A 45 11.30 -17.94 -13.32
C ILE A 45 12.37 -17.85 -12.23
N PHE A 46 13.17 -16.79 -12.24
CA PHE A 46 14.09 -16.51 -11.13
C PHE A 46 13.43 -15.73 -9.99
N GLN A 47 12.58 -14.77 -10.33
CA GLN A 47 11.88 -13.91 -9.39
C GLN A 47 10.56 -13.44 -9.99
N ILE A 48 9.54 -13.28 -9.15
CA ILE A 48 8.29 -12.61 -9.49
C ILE A 48 7.90 -11.65 -8.36
N VAL A 49 7.31 -10.51 -8.72
CA VAL A 49 6.80 -9.51 -7.77
C VAL A 49 5.28 -9.58 -7.77
N LEU A 50 4.73 -10.25 -6.77
CA LEU A 50 3.28 -10.30 -6.55
C LEU A 50 2.80 -8.98 -5.92
N SER A 51 1.59 -8.56 -6.26
CA SER A 51 0.98 -7.34 -5.72
C SER A 51 -0.51 -7.54 -5.44
N GLN A 52 -1.07 -6.72 -4.56
CA GLN A 52 -2.50 -6.60 -4.32
C GLN A 52 -2.87 -5.13 -4.23
N ARG A 53 -4.10 -4.80 -4.64
CA ARG A 53 -4.59 -3.42 -4.66
C ARG A 53 -5.59 -3.23 -3.53
N PHE A 54 -5.42 -2.15 -2.78
CA PHE A 54 -6.38 -1.69 -1.78
C PHE A 54 -7.15 -0.49 -2.29
N GLU A 55 -8.42 -0.41 -1.94
CA GLU A 55 -9.33 0.63 -2.40
C GLU A 55 -10.16 1.18 -1.25
N ARG A 56 -10.46 2.47 -1.32
CA ARG A 56 -11.37 3.13 -0.39
C ARG A 56 -12.01 4.34 -1.06
N ARG A 57 -13.30 4.56 -0.79
CA ARG A 57 -13.98 5.81 -1.14
C ARG A 57 -13.60 6.91 -0.16
N THR A 58 -13.28 8.09 -0.67
CA THR A 58 -12.95 9.27 0.12
C THR A 58 -13.58 10.52 -0.48
N PHE A 59 -13.85 11.50 0.38
CA PHE A 59 -14.27 12.85 -0.02
C PHE A 59 -13.13 13.86 0.09
N ALA A 60 -11.93 13.43 0.48
CA ALA A 60 -10.77 14.29 0.56
C ALA A 60 -10.37 14.79 -0.83
N ASP A 61 -10.00 16.07 -0.90
CA ASP A 61 -9.40 16.63 -2.11
C ASP A 61 -8.08 15.89 -2.45
N PRO A 62 -7.82 15.52 -3.71
CA PRO A 62 -6.60 14.80 -4.09
C PRO A 62 -5.31 15.53 -3.70
N PHE A 63 -5.29 16.87 -3.73
CA PHE A 63 -4.13 17.66 -3.37
C PHE A 63 -3.85 17.61 -1.86
N GLU A 64 -4.89 17.53 -1.02
CA GLU A 64 -4.73 17.34 0.42
C GLU A 64 -4.13 15.97 0.77
N VAL A 65 -4.49 14.92 0.03
CA VAL A 65 -3.85 13.59 0.17
C VAL A 65 -2.38 13.66 -0.19
N TYR A 66 -2.03 14.32 -1.30
CA TYR A 66 -0.64 14.52 -1.72
C TYR A 66 0.18 15.28 -0.67
N ARG A 67 -0.36 16.37 -0.12
CA ARG A 67 0.29 17.16 0.95
C ARG A 67 0.52 16.33 2.21
N ALA A 68 -0.48 15.56 2.63
CA ALA A 68 -0.34 14.67 3.77
C ALA A 68 0.77 13.63 3.55
N LEU A 69 0.78 12.94 2.40
CA LEU A 69 1.83 11.97 2.06
C LEU A 69 3.21 12.61 2.01
N ARG A 70 3.34 13.84 1.50
CA ARG A 70 4.61 14.59 1.45
C ARG A 70 5.17 14.90 2.83
N MET A 71 4.31 15.17 3.80
CA MET A 71 4.74 15.40 5.17
C MET A 71 5.18 14.10 5.86
N VAL A 72 4.50 12.98 5.58
CA VAL A 72 4.78 11.69 6.22
C VAL A 72 6.00 11.00 5.61
N ASN A 73 6.12 10.99 4.28
CA ASN A 73 7.19 10.34 3.54
C ASN A 73 7.66 11.23 2.38
N PRO A 74 8.49 12.24 2.63
CA PRO A 74 9.05 13.10 1.60
C PRO A 74 10.03 12.31 0.71
N SER A 75 9.49 11.64 -0.30
CA SER A 75 10.26 10.87 -1.28
C SER A 75 10.98 11.80 -2.27
N PRO A 76 12.16 11.42 -2.79
CA PRO A 76 12.82 12.15 -3.88
C PRO A 76 11.98 12.18 -5.18
N TYR A 77 11.01 11.27 -5.33
CA TYR A 77 10.18 11.13 -6.53
C TYR A 77 8.69 11.42 -6.25
N MET A 78 8.40 12.56 -5.62
CA MET A 78 7.02 13.00 -5.43
C MET A 78 6.47 13.75 -6.65
N THR A 79 5.33 13.30 -7.16
CA THR A 79 4.62 13.94 -8.28
C THR A 79 3.13 14.02 -7.98
N TYR A 80 2.48 15.11 -8.38
CA TYR A 80 1.03 15.29 -8.39
C TYR A 80 0.60 15.54 -9.83
N LEU A 81 -0.35 14.75 -10.33
CA LEU A 81 -0.91 14.85 -11.69
C LEU A 81 -2.44 14.93 -11.57
N GLN A 82 -3.05 15.86 -12.32
CA GLN A 82 -4.49 16.09 -12.35
C GLN A 82 -5.03 15.98 -13.76
#